data_AF-A0A0L9V4L6-F1
#
_entry.id   AF-A0A0L9V4L6-F1
#
_cell.length_a   1.000
_cell.length_b   1.000
_cell.length_c   1.000
_cell.angle_alpha   90.00
_cell.angle_beta   90.00
_cell.angle_gamma   90.00
#
_symmetry.space_group_name_H-M   'P 1'
#
loop_
_entity.id
_entity.type
_entity.pdbx_description
1 polymer ?
#
loop_
_entity_poly.entity_id
_entity_poly.type
_entity_poly.pdbx_seq_one_letter_code
_entity_poly.pdbx_strand_id
1 'polypeptide(L)'
;MPQSKVIILTDPVSVLSVQRNGVSLYPIQGEYSRDKLMLQRIRSYITFLETRLQQLSQKPRDVIHYIFTDSDIAVVDDLGHVFRDHPNFHLALTFRNNKAQPLNSGFIAVKGTQEAMLRAKLFLQEVLKVYSTKYRNASRMLGDQLALAWVVMSKPHFDARRFSKALAFSEDIGGTSVLFLPCSLYNWTPPEGAGQFHGLPLDVKVMKIYNRSIPV
;
A
#
# COMPACT_ATOMS: atom_id res chain seq x y z
N MET A 1 -14.75 -13.90 -6.72
CA MET A 1 -13.68 -12.88 -6.76
C MET A 1 -13.51 -12.40 -8.19
N PRO A 2 -13.38 -11.08 -8.43
CA PRO A 2 -12.98 -10.58 -9.74
C PRO A 2 -11.66 -11.24 -10.17
N GLN A 3 -11.45 -11.41 -11.48
CA GLN A 3 -10.19 -11.94 -11.99
C GLN A 3 -9.05 -10.97 -11.64
N SER A 4 -8.26 -11.33 -10.63
CA SER A 4 -7.05 -10.61 -10.26
C SER A 4 -5.84 -11.28 -10.90
N LYS A 5 -4.80 -10.48 -11.17
CA LYS A 5 -3.47 -10.97 -11.56
C LYS A 5 -2.51 -10.55 -10.48
N VAL A 6 -1.67 -11.47 -10.04
CA VAL A 6 -0.63 -11.17 -9.05
C VAL A 6 0.63 -10.73 -9.79
N ILE A 7 1.22 -9.63 -9.35
CA ILE A 7 2.50 -9.14 -9.86
C ILE A 7 3.45 -9.04 -8.69
N ILE A 8 4.59 -9.72 -8.79
CA ILE A 8 5.65 -9.68 -7.78
C ILE A 8 6.70 -8.67 -8.27
N LEU A 9 6.84 -7.56 -7.56
CA LEU A 9 7.94 -6.61 -7.78
C LEU A 9 9.18 -7.16 -7.07
N THR A 10 10.25 -7.44 -7.81
CA THR A 10 11.40 -8.19 -7.30
C THR A 10 12.73 -7.57 -7.70
N ASP A 11 13.78 -7.91 -6.95
CA ASP A 11 15.16 -7.71 -7.39
C ASP A 11 15.41 -8.50 -8.69
N PRO A 12 15.97 -7.89 -9.75
CA PRO A 12 16.38 -8.56 -10.97
C PRO A 12 17.26 -9.80 -10.79
N VAL A 13 18.05 -9.88 -9.71
CA VAL A 13 18.92 -11.04 -9.44
C VAL A 13 18.23 -12.15 -8.63
N SER A 14 17.00 -11.91 -8.15
CA SER A 14 16.28 -12.92 -7.36
C SER A 14 15.80 -14.09 -8.22
N VAL A 15 16.10 -15.30 -7.76
CA VAL A 15 15.59 -16.54 -8.36
C VAL A 15 14.38 -17.01 -7.57
N LEU A 16 13.18 -16.64 -8.04
CA LEU A 16 11.92 -17.03 -7.41
C LEU A 16 11.29 -18.23 -8.14
N SER A 17 11.15 -19.35 -7.42
CA SER A 17 10.43 -20.53 -7.93
C SER A 17 8.93 -20.36 -7.69
N VAL A 18 8.24 -19.72 -8.64
CA VAL A 18 6.80 -19.47 -8.56
C VAL A 18 6.06 -20.22 -9.67
N GLN A 19 5.02 -20.97 -9.32
CA GLN A 19 4.10 -21.53 -10.31
C GLN A 19 3.38 -20.39 -11.04
N ARG A 20 3.59 -20.26 -12.35
CA ARG A 20 3.25 -19.05 -13.13
C ARG A 20 1.76 -18.89 -13.48
N ASN A 21 0.86 -19.68 -12.88
CA ASN A 21 -0.57 -19.55 -13.16
C ASN A 21 -1.13 -18.30 -12.48
N GLY A 22 -1.31 -17.22 -13.26
CA GLY A 22 -1.87 -15.96 -12.76
C GLY A 22 -0.90 -15.06 -12.00
N VAL A 23 0.39 -15.44 -11.94
CA VAL A 23 1.46 -14.68 -11.29
C VAL A 23 2.50 -14.24 -12.31
N SER A 24 2.86 -12.95 -12.30
CA SER A 24 3.91 -12.38 -13.14
C SER A 24 5.03 -11.79 -12.28
N LEU A 25 6.28 -12.03 -12.66
CA LEU A 25 7.43 -11.37 -12.04
C LEU A 25 7.71 -10.06 -12.77
N TYR A 26 7.99 -9.00 -12.00
CA TYR A 26 8.32 -7.69 -12.52
C TYR A 26 9.62 -7.20 -11.86
N PRO A 27 10.79 -7.45 -12.47
CA PRO A 27 12.06 -7.05 -11.90
C PRO A 27 12.21 -5.52 -11.92
N ILE A 28 12.61 -4.93 -10.80
CA ILE A 28 12.86 -3.49 -10.67
C ILE A 28 14.27 -3.27 -10.14
N GLN A 29 15.08 -2.53 -10.89
CA GLN A 29 16.42 -2.15 -10.46
C GLN A 29 16.38 -1.32 -9.16
N GLY A 30 17.32 -1.56 -8.25
CA GLY A 30 17.42 -0.78 -7.02
C GLY A 30 18.30 -1.45 -5.96
N GLU A 31 18.16 -0.97 -4.73
CA GLU A 31 18.98 -1.39 -3.59
C GLU A 31 18.17 -2.25 -2.62
N TYR A 32 18.42 -3.56 -2.63
CA TYR A 32 17.67 -4.55 -1.85
C TYR A 32 18.40 -4.98 -0.57
N SER A 33 19.45 -4.26 -0.15
CA SER A 33 20.07 -4.47 1.16
C SER A 33 19.04 -4.34 2.30
N ARG A 34 19.24 -5.12 3.35
CA ARG A 34 18.32 -5.22 4.50
C ARG A 34 17.96 -3.87 5.12
N ASP A 35 18.88 -2.90 5.12
CA ASP A 35 18.65 -1.56 5.67
C ASP A 35 17.99 -0.58 4.69
N LYS A 36 17.71 -0.99 3.44
CA LYS A 36 17.09 -0.16 2.40
C LYS A 36 15.77 -0.71 1.86
N LEU A 37 15.40 -1.95 2.20
CA LEU A 37 14.19 -2.62 1.69
C LEU A 37 12.91 -1.78 1.76
N MET A 38 12.64 -1.10 2.88
CA MET A 38 11.43 -0.26 3.02
C MET A 38 11.43 0.93 2.05
N LEU A 39 12.59 1.56 1.85
CA LEU A 39 12.77 2.64 0.90
C LEU A 39 12.64 2.12 -0.54
N GLN A 40 13.28 0.99 -0.82
CA GLN A 40 13.25 0.32 -2.13
C GLN A 40 11.85 -0.13 -2.51
N ARG A 41 11.03 -0.56 -1.55
CA ARG A 41 9.62 -0.90 -1.77
C ARG A 41 8.83 0.29 -2.32
N ILE A 42 8.99 1.49 -1.73
CA ILE A 42 8.33 2.71 -2.23
C ILE A 42 8.84 3.07 -3.63
N ARG A 43 10.16 2.99 -3.85
CA ARG A 43 10.75 3.20 -5.19
C ARG A 43 10.16 2.24 -6.22
N SER A 44 9.99 0.98 -5.85
CA SER A 44 9.41 -0.05 -6.70
C SER A 44 7.97 0.28 -7.11
N TYR A 45 7.15 0.77 -6.17
CA TYR A 45 5.78 1.22 -6.49
C TYR A 45 5.79 2.41 -7.46
N ILE A 46 6.68 3.39 -7.25
CA ILE A 46 6.82 4.56 -8.13
C ILE A 46 7.23 4.13 -9.54
N THR A 47 8.28 3.32 -9.68
CA THR A 47 8.77 2.83 -10.98
C THR A 47 7.71 2.00 -11.70
N PHE A 48 6.98 1.17 -10.96
CA PHE A 48 5.86 0.40 -11.52
C PHE A 48 4.75 1.30 -12.07
N LEU A 49 4.29 2.29 -11.28
CA LEU A 49 3.26 3.24 -11.72
C LEU A 49 3.73 4.06 -12.91
N GLU A 50 4.99 4.49 -12.92
CA GLU A 50 5.59 5.22 -14.05
C GLU A 50 5.58 4.39 -15.33
N THR A 51 5.94 3.11 -15.25
CA THR A 51 5.90 2.23 -16.42
C THR A 51 4.46 2.01 -16.91
N ARG A 52 3.50 1.84 -16.00
CA ARG A 52 2.08 1.67 -16.37
C ARG A 52 1.49 2.94 -17.00
N LEU A 53 1.86 4.12 -16.50
CA LEU A 53 1.48 5.40 -17.11
C LEU A 53 1.99 5.51 -18.56
N GLN A 54 3.26 5.17 -18.81
CA GLN A 54 3.81 5.18 -20.16
C GLN A 54 3.09 4.20 -21.10
N GLN A 55 2.71 3.03 -20.61
CA GLN A 55 1.97 2.03 -21.37
C GLN A 55 0.54 2.46 -21.71
N LEU A 56 -0.17 3.12 -20.78
CA LEU A 56 -1.51 3.64 -21.03
C LEU A 56 -1.52 4.69 -22.14
N SER A 57 -0.53 5.59 -22.17
CA SER A 57 -0.40 6.60 -23.21
C SER A 57 -0.24 6.01 -24.62
N GLN A 58 0.26 4.77 -24.72
CA GLN A 58 0.49 4.07 -25.98
C GLN A 58 -0.71 3.24 -26.44
N LYS A 59 -1.50 2.68 -25.51
CA LYS A 59 -2.69 1.85 -25.80
C LYS A 59 -3.73 2.01 -24.69
N PRO A 60 -4.82 2.76 -24.92
CA PRO A 60 -5.97 2.76 -24.01
C PRO A 60 -6.53 1.34 -23.94
N ARG A 61 -6.44 0.72 -22.76
CA ARG A 61 -7.08 -0.56 -22.44
C ARG A 61 -8.08 -0.34 -21.32
N ASP A 62 -8.84 -1.37 -20.99
CA ASP A 62 -9.68 -1.43 -19.79
C ASP A 62 -8.94 -0.89 -18.56
N VAL A 63 -9.68 -0.21 -17.68
CA VAL A 63 -9.12 0.38 -16.46
C VAL A 63 -8.70 -0.74 -15.51
N ILE A 64 -7.39 -0.92 -15.35
CA ILE A 64 -6.81 -1.86 -14.39
C ILE A 64 -6.45 -1.11 -13.11
N HIS A 65 -7.13 -1.43 -12.02
CA HIS A 65 -6.78 -0.94 -10.68
C HIS A 65 -5.61 -1.73 -10.09
N TYR A 66 -4.81 -1.08 -9.24
CA TYR A 66 -3.66 -1.72 -8.60
C TYR A 66 -3.80 -1.70 -7.09
N ILE A 67 -3.34 -2.78 -6.45
CA ILE A 67 -3.25 -2.86 -4.99
C ILE A 67 -1.83 -3.32 -4.68
N PHE A 68 -1.05 -2.44 -4.07
CA PHE A 68 0.25 -2.77 -3.51
C PHE A 68 0.05 -3.33 -2.11
N THR A 69 0.70 -4.46 -1.83
CA THR A 69 0.62 -5.14 -0.55
C THR A 69 2.00 -5.50 -0.03
N ASP A 70 2.10 -5.68 1.29
CA ASP A 70 3.20 -6.45 1.85
C ASP A 70 3.08 -7.92 1.41
N SER A 71 4.21 -8.64 1.35
CA SER A 71 4.25 -10.04 0.93
C SER A 71 3.55 -10.99 1.90
N ASP A 72 3.27 -10.52 3.12
CA ASP A 72 2.62 -11.26 4.20
C ASP A 72 1.11 -11.00 4.25
N ILE A 73 0.49 -10.57 3.15
CA ILE A 73 -0.95 -10.27 3.09
C ILE A 73 -1.75 -11.41 2.45
N ALA A 74 -2.88 -11.76 3.06
CA ALA A 74 -3.95 -12.52 2.42
C ALA A 74 -5.18 -11.65 2.16
N VAL A 75 -5.69 -11.72 0.93
CA VAL A 75 -6.97 -11.13 0.52
C VAL A 75 -8.04 -12.20 0.65
N VAL A 76 -9.01 -11.97 1.52
CA VAL A 76 -10.01 -12.98 1.91
C VAL A 76 -11.41 -12.70 1.36
N ASP A 77 -11.62 -11.55 0.71
CA ASP A 77 -12.89 -11.17 0.08
C ASP A 77 -12.68 -10.25 -1.14
N ASP A 78 -13.75 -9.92 -1.87
CA ASP A 78 -13.72 -8.95 -2.98
C ASP A 78 -13.21 -7.58 -2.48
N LEU A 79 -12.24 -7.01 -3.21
CA LEU A 79 -11.75 -5.64 -3.01
C LEU A 79 -12.23 -4.69 -4.12
N GLY A 80 -12.94 -5.22 -5.13
CA GLY A 80 -13.49 -4.44 -6.22
C GLY A 80 -14.49 -3.38 -5.77
N HIS A 81 -15.19 -3.62 -4.64
CA HIS A 81 -16.14 -2.66 -4.08
C HIS A 81 -15.45 -1.36 -3.66
N VAL A 82 -14.19 -1.39 -3.21
CA VAL A 82 -13.43 -0.15 -2.88
C VAL A 82 -13.42 0.81 -4.07
N PHE A 83 -13.23 0.29 -5.29
CA PHE A 83 -13.18 1.11 -6.50
C PHE A 83 -14.56 1.52 -7.03
N ARG A 84 -15.60 0.73 -6.71
CA ARG A 84 -17.01 1.00 -7.09
C ARG A 84 -17.65 2.03 -6.14
N ASP A 85 -17.53 1.80 -4.84
CA ASP A 85 -18.21 2.56 -3.78
C ASP A 85 -17.52 3.90 -3.53
N HIS A 86 -16.23 4.01 -3.85
CA HIS A 86 -15.47 5.25 -3.79
C HIS A 86 -14.96 5.64 -5.20
N PRO A 87 -15.78 6.31 -6.03
CA PRO A 87 -15.37 6.61 -7.39
C PRO A 87 -14.33 7.74 -7.51
N ASN A 88 -14.18 8.59 -6.49
CA ASN A 88 -13.46 9.87 -6.63
C ASN A 88 -12.09 9.93 -5.94
N PHE A 89 -11.49 8.78 -5.58
CA PHE A 89 -10.15 8.74 -5.02
C PHE A 89 -9.08 8.43 -6.07
N HIS A 90 -7.86 8.90 -5.81
CA HIS A 90 -6.67 8.57 -6.60
C HIS A 90 -5.93 7.37 -6.01
N LEU A 91 -5.65 7.42 -4.71
CA LEU A 91 -5.05 6.31 -3.95
C LEU A 91 -5.76 6.09 -2.61
N ALA A 92 -5.70 4.88 -2.08
CA ALA A 92 -6.18 4.55 -0.76
C ALA A 92 -5.05 4.08 0.15
N LEU A 93 -5.06 4.54 1.40
CA LEU A 93 -4.16 4.11 2.47
C LEU A 93 -4.98 3.43 3.56
N THR A 94 -4.33 2.64 4.40
CA THR A 94 -4.98 2.05 5.57
C THR A 94 -4.58 2.75 6.85
N PHE A 95 -5.53 2.91 7.78
CA PHE A 95 -5.29 3.59 9.05
C PHE A 95 -5.67 2.76 10.28
N ARG A 96 -4.95 2.98 11.38
CA ARG A 96 -5.20 2.39 12.70
C ARG A 96 -5.89 3.42 13.59
N ASN A 97 -6.72 2.95 14.51
CA ASN A 97 -7.16 3.77 15.64
C ASN A 97 -6.04 3.88 16.71
N ASN A 98 -4.84 4.26 16.28
CA ASN A 98 -3.68 4.48 17.13
C ASN A 98 -3.04 5.81 16.73
N LYS A 99 -3.06 6.77 17.67
CA LYS A 99 -2.57 8.13 17.43
C LYS A 99 -1.06 8.21 17.14
N ALA A 100 -0.26 7.26 17.64
CA ALA A 100 1.18 7.30 17.48
C ALA A 100 1.65 6.87 16.08
N GLN A 101 0.93 5.92 15.47
CA GLN A 101 1.25 5.34 14.15
C GLN A 101 -0.04 5.07 13.38
N PRO A 102 -0.71 6.15 12.92
CA PRO A 102 -2.07 6.02 12.42
C PRO A 102 -2.11 5.41 11.02
N LEU A 103 -1.04 5.38 10.23
CA LEU A 103 -1.05 4.88 8.86
C LEU A 103 -0.21 3.62 8.69
N ASN A 104 -0.77 2.63 7.98
CA ASN A 104 -0.09 1.39 7.63
C ASN A 104 0.06 1.29 6.10
N SER A 105 1.29 1.11 5.65
CA SER A 105 1.71 1.07 4.25
C SER A 105 1.58 -0.31 3.60
N GLY A 106 1.28 -1.36 4.39
CA GLY A 106 1.19 -2.73 3.88
C GLY A 106 0.01 -2.98 2.95
N PHE A 107 -0.83 -1.98 2.74
CA PHE A 107 -1.90 -1.96 1.75
C PHE A 107 -2.03 -0.55 1.18
N ILE A 108 -1.86 -0.41 -0.15
CA ILE A 108 -2.09 0.84 -0.89
C ILE A 108 -2.85 0.51 -2.17
N ALA A 109 -4.07 1.00 -2.31
CA ALA A 109 -4.84 0.86 -3.56
C ALA A 109 -4.63 2.09 -4.45
N VAL A 110 -4.56 1.91 -5.77
CA VAL A 110 -4.41 3.00 -6.75
C VAL A 110 -5.42 2.78 -7.87
N LYS A 111 -6.20 3.82 -8.18
CA LYS A 111 -7.16 3.77 -9.27
C LYS A 111 -6.42 3.78 -10.62
N GLY A 112 -6.87 2.97 -11.57
CA GLY A 112 -6.18 2.75 -12.84
C GLY A 112 -6.29 3.86 -13.88
N THR A 113 -6.98 4.96 -13.57
CA THR A 113 -7.06 6.10 -14.49
C THR A 113 -5.71 6.80 -14.57
N GLN A 114 -5.41 7.42 -15.72
CA GLN A 114 -4.15 8.12 -15.93
C GLN A 114 -3.91 9.21 -14.86
N GLU A 115 -4.95 9.99 -14.53
CA GLU A 115 -4.87 11.00 -13.48
C GLU A 115 -4.55 10.36 -12.12
N ALA A 116 -5.31 9.34 -11.71
CA ALA A 116 -5.13 8.73 -10.40
C ALA A 116 -3.74 8.10 -10.23
N MET A 117 -3.23 7.42 -11.25
CA MET A 117 -1.87 6.88 -11.21
C MET A 117 -0.80 7.97 -11.18
N LEU A 118 -0.98 9.07 -11.91
CA LEU A 118 -0.07 10.21 -11.87
C LEU A 118 -0.04 10.84 -10.47
N ARG A 119 -1.23 11.09 -9.89
CA ARG A 119 -1.37 11.64 -8.53
C ARG A 119 -0.78 10.70 -7.48
N ALA A 120 -1.03 9.40 -7.58
CA ALA A 120 -0.44 8.40 -6.69
C ALA A 120 1.09 8.35 -6.80
N LYS A 121 1.65 8.44 -8.03
CA LYS A 121 3.10 8.52 -8.24
C LYS A 121 3.69 9.74 -7.53
N LEU A 122 3.12 10.92 -7.73
CA LEU A 122 3.57 12.18 -7.13
C LEU A 122 3.48 12.12 -5.60
N PHE A 123 2.39 11.57 -5.06
CA PHE A 123 2.21 11.36 -3.63
C PHE A 123 3.31 10.46 -3.05
N LEU A 124 3.56 9.30 -3.67
CA LEU A 124 4.61 8.37 -3.23
C LEU A 124 6.02 8.97 -3.37
N GLN A 125 6.26 9.84 -4.36
CA GLN A 125 7.53 10.58 -4.48
C GLN A 125 7.74 11.55 -3.31
N GLU A 126 6.69 12.24 -2.85
CA GLU A 126 6.78 13.09 -1.66
C GLU A 126 7.02 12.25 -0.39
N VAL A 127 6.36 11.10 -0.25
CA VAL A 127 6.63 10.14 0.83
C VAL A 127 8.09 9.67 0.80
N LEU A 128 8.61 9.31 -0.37
CA LEU A 128 10.00 8.89 -0.55
C LEU A 128 10.99 10.00 -0.16
N LYS A 129 10.68 11.25 -0.52
CA LYS A 129 11.48 12.42 -0.15
C LYS A 129 11.48 12.63 1.37
N VAL A 130 10.31 12.61 2.01
CA VAL A 130 10.18 12.74 3.47
C VAL A 130 10.91 11.61 4.18
N TYR A 131 10.77 10.38 3.72
CA TYR A 131 11.54 9.24 4.25
C TYR A 131 13.04 9.55 4.16
N SER A 132 13.53 9.82 2.96
CA SER A 132 14.98 9.96 2.69
C SER A 132 15.63 11.13 3.44
N THR A 133 14.85 12.13 3.85
CA THR A 133 15.33 13.36 4.51
C THR A 133 15.09 13.38 6.01
N LYS A 134 13.97 12.84 6.50
CA LYS A 134 13.58 12.90 7.93
C LYS A 134 13.66 11.55 8.64
N TYR A 135 13.33 10.47 7.96
CA TYR A 135 13.20 9.14 8.55
C TYR A 135 14.23 8.14 8.05
N ARG A 136 15.35 8.62 7.49
CA ARG A 136 16.44 7.77 7.00
C ARG A 136 16.96 6.82 8.07
N ASN A 137 16.96 7.23 9.33
CA ASN A 137 17.43 6.41 10.46
C ASN A 137 16.42 5.34 10.92
N ALA A 138 15.15 5.47 10.53
CA ALA A 138 14.10 4.47 10.77
C ALA A 138 14.04 3.44 9.62
N SER A 139 15.18 3.15 8.98
CA SER A 139 15.19 2.38 7.73
C SER A 139 14.82 0.91 7.88
N ARG A 140 15.00 0.37 9.09
CA ARG A 140 14.70 -1.03 9.42
C ARG A 140 13.26 -1.26 9.87
N MET A 141 12.58 -0.21 10.34
CA MET A 141 11.23 -0.34 10.90
C MET A 141 10.49 0.99 10.81
N LEU A 142 9.26 0.96 10.32
CA LEU A 142 8.30 2.07 10.33
C LEU A 142 8.65 3.32 9.52
N GLY A 143 9.84 3.44 8.91
CA GLY A 143 10.28 4.67 8.25
C GLY A 143 9.31 5.16 7.15
N ASP A 144 8.74 4.22 6.42
CA ASP A 144 7.69 4.42 5.42
C ASP A 144 6.34 4.86 6.02
N GLN A 145 5.92 4.25 7.14
CA GLN A 145 4.67 4.60 7.85
C GLN A 145 4.79 5.98 8.49
N LEU A 146 5.95 6.31 9.07
CA LEU A 146 6.26 7.62 9.62
C LEU A 146 6.28 8.68 8.50
N ALA A 147 6.86 8.37 7.35
CA ALA A 147 6.88 9.27 6.20
C ALA A 147 5.46 9.51 5.65
N LEU A 148 4.63 8.46 5.52
CA LEU A 148 3.22 8.60 5.15
C LEU A 148 2.45 9.47 6.13
N ALA A 149 2.58 9.20 7.44
CA ALA A 149 1.92 9.96 8.48
C ALA A 149 2.33 11.43 8.41
N TRP A 150 3.62 11.72 8.20
CA TRP A 150 4.09 13.09 8.03
C TRP A 150 3.47 13.77 6.80
N VAL A 151 3.49 13.14 5.62
CA VAL A 151 2.94 13.74 4.38
C VAL A 151 1.46 14.09 4.53
N VAL A 152 0.70 13.23 5.21
CA VAL A 152 -0.74 13.43 5.43
C VAL A 152 -1.00 14.47 6.54
N MET A 153 -0.41 14.27 7.71
CA MET A 153 -0.77 15.01 8.93
C MET A 153 -0.09 16.37 9.02
N SER A 154 0.95 16.65 8.24
CA SER A 154 1.58 17.98 8.19
C SER A 154 0.76 19.02 7.41
N LYS A 155 -0.37 18.63 6.81
CA LYS A 155 -1.26 19.58 6.13
C LYS A 155 -2.00 20.48 7.14
N PRO A 156 -2.03 21.81 6.96
CA PRO A 156 -2.57 22.77 7.93
C PRO A 156 -4.01 22.54 8.42
N HIS A 157 -4.80 21.74 7.70
CA HIS A 157 -6.21 21.49 8.01
C HIS A 157 -6.56 20.00 8.14
N PHE A 158 -5.56 19.12 8.26
CA PHE A 158 -5.83 17.69 8.43
C PHE A 158 -6.34 17.41 9.86
N ASP A 159 -7.59 16.95 9.98
CA ASP A 159 -8.14 16.54 11.28
C ASP A 159 -7.76 15.08 11.62
N ALA A 160 -6.67 14.91 12.37
CA ALA A 160 -6.22 13.60 12.82
C ALA A 160 -7.24 12.85 13.71
N ARG A 161 -8.25 13.52 14.28
CA ARG A 161 -9.31 12.85 15.04
C ARG A 161 -10.18 11.96 14.15
N ARG A 162 -10.17 12.13 12.83
CA ARG A 162 -10.88 11.26 11.89
C ARG A 162 -10.41 9.80 11.99
N PHE A 163 -9.14 9.55 12.33
CA PHE A 163 -8.61 8.21 12.58
C PHE A 163 -9.16 7.52 13.82
N SER A 164 -9.84 8.25 14.71
CA SER A 164 -10.47 7.65 15.90
C SER A 164 -11.74 6.86 15.60
N LYS A 165 -12.35 7.12 14.43
CA LYS A 165 -13.54 6.41 13.96
C LYS A 165 -13.10 5.31 13.01
N ALA A 166 -13.59 4.09 13.20
CA ALA A 166 -13.33 2.96 12.30
C ALA A 166 -14.16 3.05 11.00
N LEU A 167 -14.20 4.23 10.37
CA LEU A 167 -14.99 4.52 9.18
C LEU A 167 -14.07 5.02 8.07
N ALA A 168 -14.33 4.57 6.84
CA ALA A 168 -13.62 5.05 5.68
C ALA A 168 -13.91 6.53 5.43
N PHE A 169 -12.92 7.29 4.97
CA PHE A 169 -13.09 8.70 4.66
C PHE A 169 -12.08 9.20 3.63
N SER A 170 -12.39 10.29 2.93
CA SER A 170 -11.47 10.90 1.95
C SER A 170 -10.98 12.28 2.40
N GLU A 171 -9.79 12.66 1.94
CA GLU A 171 -9.18 13.98 2.11
C GLU A 171 -8.30 14.32 0.90
N ASP A 172 -8.21 15.59 0.53
CA ASP A 172 -7.21 16.04 -0.44
C ASP A 172 -5.87 16.27 0.26
N ILE A 173 -4.85 15.54 -0.18
CA ILE A 173 -3.47 15.68 0.33
C ILE A 173 -2.60 16.19 -0.80
N GLY A 174 -2.58 17.53 -0.98
CA GLY A 174 -1.72 18.18 -1.96
C GLY A 174 -2.14 17.90 -3.41
N GLY A 175 -3.42 18.05 -3.70
CA GLY A 175 -4.01 17.76 -5.02
C GLY A 175 -4.20 16.28 -5.30
N THR A 176 -4.05 15.44 -4.27
CA THR A 176 -4.29 14.00 -4.35
C THR A 176 -5.43 13.63 -3.42
N SER A 177 -6.59 13.27 -3.98
CA SER A 177 -7.69 12.64 -3.24
C SER A 177 -7.26 11.28 -2.69
N VAL A 178 -7.05 11.22 -1.36
CA VAL A 178 -6.65 10.01 -0.64
C VAL A 178 -7.86 9.44 0.10
N LEU A 179 -8.17 8.16 -0.14
CA LEU A 179 -9.14 7.40 0.64
C LEU A 179 -8.43 6.71 1.82
N PHE A 180 -8.92 6.93 3.03
CA PHE A 180 -8.43 6.28 4.24
C PHE A 180 -9.37 5.14 4.59
N LEU A 181 -8.85 3.91 4.58
CA LEU A 181 -9.57 2.68 4.87
C LEU A 181 -9.17 2.14 6.26
N PRO A 182 -10.10 1.68 7.10
CA PRO A 182 -9.76 1.19 8.42
C PRO A 182 -8.98 -0.14 8.34
N CYS A 183 -7.86 -0.25 9.06
CA CYS A 183 -7.06 -1.48 9.14
C CYS A 183 -7.88 -2.65 9.69
N SER A 184 -8.90 -2.39 10.52
CA SER A 184 -9.79 -3.44 11.02
C SER A 184 -10.48 -4.24 9.91
N LEU A 185 -10.56 -3.71 8.68
CA LEU A 185 -11.16 -4.38 7.52
C LEU A 185 -10.14 -4.63 6.40
N TYR A 186 -9.30 -3.64 6.09
CA TYR A 186 -8.48 -3.63 4.86
C TYR A 186 -6.98 -3.86 5.09
N ASN A 187 -6.55 -4.10 6.33
CA ASN A 187 -5.17 -4.44 6.68
C ASN A 187 -5.13 -5.00 8.12
N TRP A 188 -5.97 -6.00 8.38
CA TRP A 188 -6.18 -6.51 9.74
C TRP A 188 -4.93 -7.23 10.23
N THR A 189 -4.59 -6.99 11.49
CA THR A 189 -3.47 -7.62 12.17
C THR A 189 -4.03 -8.28 13.43
N PRO A 190 -3.75 -9.57 13.69
CA PRO A 190 -4.18 -10.20 14.93
C PRO A 190 -3.61 -9.47 16.14
N PRO A 191 -4.37 -9.38 17.24
CA PRO A 191 -3.83 -8.94 18.51
C PRO A 191 -2.59 -9.76 18.88
N GLU A 192 -1.59 -9.12 19.47
CA GLU A 192 -0.36 -9.79 19.85
C GLU A 192 -0.65 -10.97 20.80
N GLY A 193 -0.13 -12.15 20.48
CA GLY A 193 -0.30 -13.36 21.30
C GLY A 193 -1.63 -14.10 21.12
N ALA A 194 -2.60 -13.55 20.38
CA ALA A 194 -3.92 -14.17 20.20
C ALA A 194 -3.90 -15.41 19.28
N GLY A 195 -2.87 -15.58 18.46
CA GLY A 195 -2.86 -16.54 17.35
C GLY A 195 -3.48 -15.94 16.08
N GLN A 196 -3.13 -16.50 14.92
CA GLN A 196 -3.30 -15.83 13.63
C GLN A 196 -4.76 -15.54 13.22
N PHE A 197 -5.68 -16.40 13.63
CA PHE A 197 -7.11 -16.31 13.26
C PHE A 197 -8.00 -15.95 14.45
N HIS A 198 -7.44 -15.86 15.65
CA HIS A 198 -8.24 -15.62 16.84
C HIS A 198 -8.76 -14.19 16.86
N GLY A 199 -10.08 -14.04 17.00
CA GLY A 199 -10.73 -12.74 17.00
C GLY A 199 -10.76 -12.05 15.64
N LEU A 200 -10.52 -12.77 14.53
CA LEU A 200 -10.69 -12.25 13.17
C LEU A 200 -12.18 -11.90 12.92
N PRO A 201 -12.52 -10.63 12.68
CA PRO A 201 -13.89 -10.25 12.33
C PRO A 201 -14.36 -10.90 11.02
N LEU A 202 -15.64 -11.25 10.94
CA LEU A 202 -16.24 -11.91 9.76
C LEU A 202 -16.24 -11.01 8.51
N ASP A 203 -16.11 -9.70 8.68
CA ASP A 203 -16.13 -8.70 7.63
C ASP A 203 -14.74 -8.26 7.17
N VAL A 204 -13.66 -8.86 7.69
CA VAL A 204 -12.29 -8.60 7.22
C VAL A 204 -12.18 -8.93 5.73
N LYS A 205 -11.49 -8.05 5.01
CA LYS A 205 -11.21 -8.18 3.58
C LYS A 205 -9.75 -8.53 3.31
N VAL A 206 -8.85 -8.05 4.18
CA VAL A 206 -7.40 -8.23 4.05
C VAL A 206 -6.79 -8.46 5.42
N MET A 207 -5.96 -9.49 5.56
CA MET A 207 -5.27 -9.83 6.81
C MET A 207 -3.76 -9.97 6.60
N LYS A 208 -2.97 -9.55 7.61
CA LYS A 208 -1.54 -9.86 7.72
C LYS A 208 -1.32 -11.24 8.33
N ILE A 209 -0.54 -12.05 7.64
CA ILE A 209 -0.08 -13.37 8.02
C ILE A 209 1.27 -13.23 8.71
N TYR A 210 1.27 -13.27 10.05
CA TYR A 210 2.50 -13.34 10.82
C TYR A 210 3.00 -14.78 10.85
N ASN A 211 4.13 -15.05 10.19
CA ASN A 211 4.86 -16.29 10.42
C ASN A 211 5.93 -16.04 11.49
N ARG A 212 5.75 -16.56 12.71
CA ARG A 212 6.79 -16.53 13.76
C ARG A 212 7.99 -17.45 13.45
N SER A 213 7.94 -18.17 12.34
CA SER A 213 8.88 -19.23 11.94
C SER A 213 9.40 -19.01 10.53
N ILE A 214 10.08 -17.89 10.29
CA ILE A 214 11.12 -17.83 9.27
C ILE A 214 12.44 -17.82 10.03
N PRO A 215 13.19 -18.94 10.07
CA PRO A 215 14.56 -18.92 10.55
C PRO A 215 15.34 -17.97 9.64
N VAL A 216 16.03 -17.00 10.23
CA VAL A 216 17.04 -16.18 9.55
C VAL A 216 18.25 -17.06 9.24
#